data_AF-A0A7C2MI56-F1
#
_entry.id   AF-A0A7C2MI56-F1
#
_cell.length_a   1.000
_cell.length_b   1.000
_cell.length_c   1.000
_cell.angle_alpha   90.00
_cell.angle_beta   90.00
_cell.angle_gamma   90.00
#
_symmetry.space_group_name_H-M   'P 1'
#
loop_
_entity.id
_entity.type
_entity.pdbx_description
1 polymer ?
#
loop_
_entity_poly.entity_id
_entity_poly.type
_entity_poly.pdbx_seq_one_letter_code
_entity_poly.pdbx_strand_id
1 'polypeptide(L)'
;NEDLTDELRSEAGARRSFFAGHTAATAAATFFAAKVFNDFNPDSAARPYVWTAAALVPAWVGYLRLEGGKHFLSDNIIGYGIGALSGILIPELHKKEDPDFTFFPTMGADYQGVSMRYQF
;
A
#
# COMPACT_ATOMS: atom_id res chain seq x y z
N ASN A 1 -21.36 -3.67 14.23
CA ASN A 1 -21.33 -4.83 13.30
C ASN A 1 -21.92 -6.07 13.94
N GLU A 2 -23.17 -6.01 14.37
CA GLU A 2 -23.82 -7.12 15.10
C GLU A 2 -24.98 -7.76 14.32
N ASP A 3 -25.29 -7.27 13.12
CA ASP A 3 -26.57 -7.57 12.44
C ASP A 3 -26.41 -8.08 10.99
N LEU A 4 -25.31 -8.79 10.70
CA LEU A 4 -25.10 -9.42 9.38
C LEU A 4 -25.12 -10.94 9.54
N THR A 5 -25.99 -11.59 8.74
CA THR A 5 -26.22 -13.05 8.72
C THR A 5 -24.95 -13.85 8.42
N ASP A 6 -24.80 -15.00 9.11
CA ASP A 6 -23.62 -15.87 9.04
C ASP A 6 -23.28 -16.39 7.63
N GLU A 7 -24.27 -16.41 6.73
CA GLU A 7 -24.09 -16.75 5.32
C GLU A 7 -23.12 -15.80 4.60
N LEU A 8 -23.20 -14.49 4.86
CA LEU A 8 -22.33 -13.48 4.25
C LEU A 8 -20.89 -13.55 4.78
N ARG A 9 -20.71 -14.03 6.03
CA ARG A 9 -19.38 -14.28 6.62
C ARG A 9 -18.71 -15.55 6.09
N SER A 10 -19.47 -16.46 5.49
CA SER A 10 -19.01 -17.79 5.08
C SER A 10 -18.51 -17.88 3.64
N GLU A 11 -18.59 -16.80 2.86
CA GLU A 11 -18.07 -16.80 1.49
C GLU A 11 -16.54 -17.03 1.53
N ALA A 12 -16.04 -17.99 0.74
CA ALA A 12 -14.67 -18.51 0.80
C ALA A 12 -13.56 -17.46 0.66
N GLY A 13 -13.90 -16.23 0.23
CA GLY A 13 -12.99 -15.07 0.19
C GLY A 13 -12.73 -14.41 1.55
N ALA A 14 -13.62 -14.51 2.55
CA ALA A 14 -13.48 -13.82 3.84
C ALA A 14 -12.42 -14.43 4.78
N ARG A 15 -12.03 -15.70 4.56
CA ARG A 15 -11.03 -16.41 5.39
C ARG A 15 -9.58 -16.34 4.87
N ARG A 16 -9.36 -15.85 3.64
CA ARG A 16 -8.02 -15.74 3.00
C ARG A 16 -7.54 -14.31 2.82
N SER A 17 -8.20 -13.35 3.44
CA SER A 17 -8.17 -11.95 3.02
C SER A 17 -7.44 -11.01 3.98
N PHE A 18 -6.64 -11.57 4.89
CA PHE A 18 -5.73 -10.77 5.71
C PHE A 18 -4.44 -10.47 4.94
N PHE A 19 -4.07 -9.20 4.73
CA PHE A 19 -4.80 -7.96 5.05
C PHE A 19 -5.71 -7.51 3.90
N ALA A 20 -6.62 -6.56 4.15
CA ALA A 20 -7.64 -6.12 3.20
C ALA A 20 -7.05 -5.60 1.87
N GLY A 21 -6.93 -6.49 0.88
CA GLY A 21 -6.17 -6.22 -0.35
C GLY A 21 -6.70 -5.05 -1.17
N HIS A 22 -8.02 -4.84 -1.20
CA HIS A 22 -8.61 -3.69 -1.89
C HIS A 22 -8.27 -2.37 -1.20
N THR A 23 -8.43 -2.31 0.12
CA THR A 23 -8.07 -1.12 0.91
C THR A 23 -6.59 -0.82 0.79
N ALA A 24 -5.74 -1.84 0.87
CA ALA A 24 -4.29 -1.69 0.72
C ALA A 24 -3.88 -1.24 -0.69
N ALA A 25 -4.47 -1.81 -1.74
CA ALA A 25 -4.17 -1.42 -3.12
C ALA A 25 -4.61 0.02 -3.41
N THR A 26 -5.81 0.41 -2.99
CA THR A 26 -6.29 1.78 -3.14
C THR A 26 -5.45 2.76 -2.32
N ALA A 27 -5.06 2.41 -1.09
CA ALA A 27 -4.15 3.23 -0.29
C ALA A 27 -2.79 3.38 -0.96
N ALA A 28 -2.16 2.29 -1.41
CA ALA A 28 -0.88 2.35 -2.11
C ALA A 28 -0.94 3.26 -3.35
N ALA A 29 -1.95 3.11 -4.19
CA ALA A 29 -2.08 3.90 -5.42
C ALA A 29 -2.29 5.40 -5.14
N THR A 30 -3.18 5.74 -4.20
CA THR A 30 -3.55 7.13 -3.92
C THR A 30 -2.45 7.86 -3.15
N PHE A 31 -1.80 7.22 -2.18
CA PHE A 31 -0.66 7.79 -1.47
C PHE A 31 0.57 7.92 -2.37
N PHE A 32 0.80 6.98 -3.29
CA PHE A 32 1.82 7.11 -4.33
C PHE A 32 1.56 8.33 -5.23
N ALA A 33 0.33 8.47 -5.73
CA ALA A 33 -0.04 9.62 -6.55
C ALA A 33 0.13 10.95 -5.80
N ALA A 34 -0.27 11.02 -4.52
CA ALA A 34 -0.07 12.20 -3.69
C ALA A 34 1.40 12.52 -3.47
N LYS A 35 2.23 11.51 -3.22
CA LYS A 35 3.67 11.66 -3.04
C LYS A 35 4.35 12.17 -4.31
N VAL A 36 4.08 11.54 -5.45
CA VAL A 36 4.61 11.97 -6.74
C VAL A 36 4.16 13.40 -7.06
N PHE A 37 2.87 13.71 -6.91
CA PHE A 37 2.36 15.06 -7.15
C PHE A 37 3.05 16.10 -6.26
N ASN A 38 3.17 15.81 -4.96
CA ASN A 38 3.84 16.66 -3.99
C ASN A 38 5.29 16.95 -4.38
N ASP A 39 5.99 15.94 -4.87
CA ASP A 39 7.41 16.05 -5.16
C ASP A 39 7.69 16.77 -6.49
N PHE A 40 6.81 16.63 -7.48
CA PHE A 40 6.92 17.36 -8.76
C PHE A 40 6.30 18.76 -8.71
N ASN A 41 5.42 19.06 -7.74
CA ASN A 41 4.72 20.33 -7.62
C ASN A 41 4.86 20.91 -6.19
N PRO A 42 6.09 21.19 -5.72
CA PRO A 42 6.33 21.61 -4.33
C PRO A 42 5.64 22.93 -3.95
N ASP A 43 5.50 23.85 -4.91
CA ASP A 43 4.90 25.18 -4.70
C ASP A 43 3.39 25.22 -4.96
N SER A 44 2.78 24.07 -5.29
CA SER A 44 1.36 24.03 -5.60
C SER A 44 0.50 24.11 -4.33
N ALA A 45 -0.43 25.05 -4.32
CA ALA A 45 -1.47 25.13 -3.28
C ALA A 45 -2.43 23.91 -3.28
N ALA A 46 -2.39 23.06 -4.31
CA ALA A 46 -3.23 21.87 -4.41
C ALA A 46 -2.76 20.71 -3.52
N ARG A 47 -1.52 20.73 -3.02
CA ARG A 47 -0.90 19.65 -2.22
C ARG A 47 -1.78 19.14 -1.08
N PRO A 48 -2.30 19.98 -0.15
CA PRO A 48 -3.14 19.48 0.95
C PRO A 48 -4.41 18.81 0.46
N TYR A 49 -5.01 19.28 -0.64
CA TYR A 49 -6.21 18.67 -1.22
C TYR A 49 -5.92 17.30 -1.82
N VAL A 50 -4.78 17.14 -2.50
CA VAL A 50 -4.37 15.84 -3.05
C VAL A 50 -4.10 14.83 -1.94
N TRP A 51 -3.42 15.23 -0.87
CA TRP A 51 -3.21 14.38 0.30
C TRP A 51 -4.52 14.04 1.03
N THR A 52 -5.44 15.01 1.12
CA THR A 52 -6.77 14.78 1.70
C THR A 52 -7.56 13.77 0.88
N ALA A 53 -7.59 13.93 -0.45
CA ALA A 53 -8.23 12.97 -1.34
C ALA A 53 -7.58 11.57 -1.21
N ALA A 54 -6.24 11.52 -1.13
CA ALA A 54 -5.52 10.27 -0.96
C ALA A 54 -5.81 9.56 0.36
N ALA A 55 -6.14 10.30 1.41
CA ALA A 55 -6.58 9.70 2.66
C ALA A 55 -8.05 9.25 2.63
N LEU A 56 -8.93 10.05 2.03
CA LEU A 56 -10.37 9.79 2.04
C LEU A 56 -10.79 8.65 1.13
N VAL A 57 -10.20 8.51 -0.06
CA VAL A 57 -10.59 7.49 -1.04
C VAL A 57 -10.40 6.06 -0.52
N PRO A 58 -9.23 5.66 0.04
CA PRO A 58 -9.06 4.32 0.58
C PRO A 58 -9.84 4.10 1.88
N ALA A 59 -10.08 5.16 2.66
CA ALA A 59 -10.94 5.10 3.85
C ALA A 59 -12.39 4.78 3.46
N TRP A 60 -12.90 5.42 2.40
CA TRP A 60 -14.21 5.13 1.83
C TRP A 60 -14.32 3.69 1.30
N VAL A 61 -13.30 3.22 0.58
CA VAL A 61 -13.24 1.82 0.11
C VAL A 61 -13.21 0.84 1.28
N GLY A 62 -12.44 1.13 2.34
CA GLY A 62 -12.43 0.35 3.57
C GLY A 62 -13.80 0.31 4.26
N TYR A 63 -14.50 1.45 4.32
CA TYR A 63 -15.85 1.52 4.87
C TYR A 63 -16.84 0.65 4.08
N LEU A 64 -16.87 0.77 2.75
CA LEU A 64 -17.74 -0.07 1.90
C LEU A 64 -17.43 -1.57 2.05
N ARG A 65 -16.17 -1.94 2.28
CA ARG A 65 -15.75 -3.32 2.51
C ARG A 65 -16.14 -3.85 3.89
N LEU A 66 -16.20 -2.97 4.89
CA LEU A 66 -16.69 -3.25 6.23
C LEU A 66 -18.20 -3.46 6.22
N GLU A 67 -18.95 -2.57 5.56
CA GLU A 67 -20.41 -2.63 5.46
C GLU A 67 -20.88 -3.86 4.67
N GLY A 68 -20.15 -4.22 3.60
CA GLY A 68 -20.40 -5.44 2.85
C GLY A 68 -20.03 -6.74 3.57
N GLY A 69 -19.60 -6.70 4.83
CA GLY A 69 -19.26 -7.88 5.63
C GLY A 69 -18.03 -8.66 5.17
N LYS A 70 -17.23 -8.10 4.23
CA LYS A 70 -16.13 -8.83 3.55
C LYS A 70 -14.81 -8.83 4.31
N HIS A 71 -14.62 -7.86 5.21
CA HIS A 71 -13.40 -7.71 6.02
C HIS A 71 -13.73 -7.18 7.41
N PHE A 72 -12.94 -7.57 8.41
CA PHE A 72 -13.03 -6.98 9.74
C PHE A 72 -12.42 -5.58 9.74
N LEU A 73 -12.84 -4.73 10.69
CA LEU A 73 -12.31 -3.37 10.85
C LEU A 73 -10.78 -3.37 11.02
N SER A 74 -10.25 -4.36 11.77
CA SER A 74 -8.82 -4.58 11.95
C SER A 74 -8.07 -4.78 10.62
N ASP A 75 -8.64 -5.55 9.69
CA ASP A 75 -7.99 -5.92 8.43
C ASP A 75 -7.89 -4.72 7.49
N ASN A 76 -8.90 -3.85 7.54
CA ASN A 76 -8.95 -2.61 6.78
C ASN A 76 -7.96 -1.58 7.33
N ILE A 77 -7.85 -1.43 8.65
CA ILE A 77 -6.88 -0.51 9.27
C ILE A 77 -5.45 -0.94 8.93
N ILE A 78 -5.14 -2.23 9.07
CA ILE A 78 -3.80 -2.78 8.76
C ILE A 78 -3.52 -2.66 7.26
N GLY A 79 -4.46 -3.04 6.40
CA GLY A 79 -4.30 -2.93 4.95
C GLY A 79 -4.11 -1.48 4.50
N TYR A 80 -4.89 -0.55 5.06
CA TYR A 80 -4.73 0.89 4.80
C TYR A 80 -3.33 1.36 5.19
N GLY A 81 -2.88 1.03 6.40
CA GLY A 81 -1.56 1.42 6.90
C GLY A 81 -0.43 0.90 6.03
N ILE A 82 -0.45 -0.40 5.71
CA ILE A 82 0.56 -1.03 4.85
C ILE A 82 0.55 -0.41 3.45
N GLY A 83 -0.63 -0.19 2.86
CA GLY A 83 -0.78 0.43 1.55
C GLY A 83 -0.24 1.86 1.53
N ALA A 84 -0.66 2.69 2.49
CA ALA A 84 -0.21 4.08 2.60
C ALA A 84 1.31 4.17 2.77
N LEU A 85 1.89 3.38 3.67
CA LEU A 85 3.34 3.31 3.87
C LEU A 85 4.05 2.89 2.59
N SER A 86 3.57 1.85 1.91
CA SER A 86 4.15 1.39 0.64
C SER A 86 4.09 2.46 -0.44
N GLY A 87 2.95 3.15 -0.58
CA GLY A 87 2.75 4.23 -1.56
C GLY A 87 3.67 5.43 -1.34
N ILE A 88 4.06 5.73 -0.10
CA ILE A 88 4.99 6.83 0.22
C ILE A 88 6.45 6.37 0.16
N LEU A 89 6.78 5.23 0.77
CA LEU A 89 8.16 4.79 0.96
C LEU A 89 8.80 4.27 -0.32
N ILE A 90 8.05 3.52 -1.15
CA ILE A 90 8.59 2.98 -2.41
C ILE A 90 9.11 4.10 -3.32
N PRO A 91 8.35 5.15 -3.66
CA PRO A 91 8.86 6.25 -4.49
C PRO A 91 9.94 7.06 -3.79
N GLU A 92 9.89 7.23 -2.47
CA GLU A 92 10.93 7.94 -1.72
C GLU A 92 12.27 7.18 -1.76
N LEU A 93 12.24 5.85 -1.64
CA LEU A 93 13.42 4.99 -1.78
C LEU A 93 13.91 4.93 -3.23
N HIS A 94 13.02 4.91 -4.23
CA HIS A 94 13.42 4.97 -5.65
C HIS A 94 14.17 6.25 -6.03
N LYS A 95 14.00 7.33 -5.28
CA LYS A 95 14.73 8.59 -5.50
C LYS A 95 16.13 8.57 -4.92
N LYS A 96 16.36 7.73 -3.92
CA LYS A 96 17.67 7.56 -3.30
C LYS A 96 18.41 6.49 -4.10
N GLU A 97 19.12 6.94 -5.14
CA GLU A 97 20.23 6.15 -5.67
C GLU A 97 21.31 6.17 -4.60
N ASP A 98 21.29 5.19 -3.71
CA ASP A 98 22.34 5.02 -2.72
C ASP A 98 23.46 4.19 -3.39
N PRO A 99 24.56 4.81 -3.88
CA PRO A 99 25.65 4.08 -4.52
C PRO A 99 26.32 3.11 -3.56
N ASP A 100 26.12 3.33 -2.26
CA ASP A 100 26.74 2.58 -1.20
C ASP A 100 26.06 1.23 -1.03
N PHE A 101 24.79 1.02 -1.40
CA PHE A 101 24.11 -0.26 -1.13
C PHE A 101 23.36 -0.76 -2.35
N THR A 102 24.03 -1.58 -3.16
CA THR A 102 23.40 -2.17 -4.35
C THR A 102 23.15 -3.65 -4.24
N PHE A 103 21.91 -4.06 -4.51
CA PHE A 103 21.49 -5.45 -4.57
C PHE A 103 21.09 -5.82 -5.98
N PHE A 104 21.67 -6.92 -6.46
CA PHE A 104 21.26 -7.48 -7.74
C PHE A 104 21.18 -8.99 -7.63
N PRO A 105 20.13 -9.62 -8.19
CA PRO A 105 20.12 -11.06 -8.36
C PRO A 105 21.24 -11.43 -9.34
N THR A 106 22.16 -12.29 -8.89
CA THR A 106 23.19 -12.85 -9.77
C THR A 106 22.77 -14.26 -10.15
N MET A 107 22.61 -14.49 -11.45
CA MET A 107 22.33 -15.81 -12.00
C MET A 107 23.55 -16.26 -12.80
N GLY A 108 24.27 -17.25 -12.26
CA GLY A 108 25.29 -18.01 -12.97
C GLY A 108 24.71 -19.32 -13.50
N ALA A 109 25.42 -19.97 -14.43
CA ALA A 109 24.97 -21.20 -15.08
C ALA A 109 24.54 -22.31 -14.10
N ASP A 110 25.13 -22.35 -12.89
CA ASP A 110 24.86 -23.35 -11.85
C ASP A 110 24.42 -22.75 -10.50
N TYR A 111 24.17 -21.44 -10.40
CA TYR A 111 23.77 -20.83 -9.13
C TYR A 111 22.86 -19.62 -9.29
N GLN A 112 21.88 -19.54 -8.41
CA GLN A 112 21.05 -18.35 -8.22
C GLN A 112 21.40 -17.79 -6.85
N GLY A 113 21.91 -16.56 -6.82
CA GLY A 113 22.33 -15.89 -5.60
C GLY A 113 21.89 -14.43 -5.58
N VAL A 114 22.01 -13.83 -4.40
CA VAL A 114 21.85 -12.38 -4.24
C VAL A 114 23.24 -11.81 -3.98
N SER A 115 23.70 -10.91 -4.85
CA SER A 115 24.92 -10.15 -4.61
C SER A 115 24.57 -8.79 -4.00
N MET A 116 25.20 -8.46 -2.88
CA MET A 116 25.15 -7.16 -2.22
C MET A 116 26.53 -6.52 -2.35
N ARG A 117 26.60 -5.30 -2.87
CA ARG A 117 27.83 -4.51 -2.95
C ARG A 117 27.69 -3.30 -2.02
N TYR A 118 28.62 -3.19 -1.08
CA TYR A 118 28.77 -2.01 -0.21
C TYR A 118 30.02 -1.21 -0.60
N GLN A 119 29.88 0.08 -0.90
CA GLN A 119 30.99 0.98 -1.22
C GLN A 119 31.01 2.15 -0.23
N PHE A 120 32.15 2.38 0.42
CA PHE A 120 32.39 3.53 1.32
C PHE A 120 32.95 4.72 0.54
#